data_AF-A0A5C2SD06-F1
#
_entry.id   AF-A0A5C2SD06-F1
#
_cell.length_a   1.000
_cell.length_b   1.000
_cell.length_c   1.000
_cell.angle_alpha   90.00
_cell.angle_beta   90.00
_cell.angle_gamma   90.00
#
_symmetry.space_group_name_H-M   'P 1'
#
loop_
_entity.id
_entity.type
_entity.pdbx_description
1 polymer ?
#
loop_
_entity_poly.entity_id
_entity_poly.type
_entity_poly.pdbx_seq_one_letter_code
_entity_poly.pdbx_strand_id
1 'polypeptide(L)'
;MDDTDDFVKPQYVPAELRYCDRCGLPEAKGRKLRKCSACASVVYCGKECQRAAWGKHKLICRVMDGDKEVLQTMDAKVRRLGFQSGEAFSQALLDFIDAHTWAFERLTSAHILHMGGIDALREPPKLVEIVLRCRPSYKVERNPASAFHVIGQGIHPLSAHLCRHPKAQENWDMAAATRENTHNTYVKMGDPTYVCLIPVMYVVEGVSISEMFFYPQYRWTHPEPPPKPLLSDVFTLCSSSINESFPLRVTQDTRSVLPGKFVRSRGRWVWEPLFSEWSHFAVDSSGHRGLQNTVLELGGMAHLPELIGAISGL
;
A
#
# COMPACT_ATOMS: atom_id res chain seq x y z
N MET A 1 13.97 -15.51 -30.82
CA MET A 1 13.20 -15.96 -29.64
C MET A 1 13.11 -14.75 -28.76
N ASP A 2 11.95 -14.12 -28.87
CA ASP A 2 11.68 -12.77 -28.40
C ASP A 2 11.07 -12.90 -26.99
N ASP A 3 11.88 -12.70 -25.96
CA ASP A 3 11.43 -12.65 -24.56
C ASP A 3 10.86 -11.25 -24.30
N THR A 4 9.65 -11.03 -24.76
CA THR A 4 8.81 -9.91 -24.31
C THR A 4 8.34 -10.23 -22.88
N ASP A 5 9.13 -9.78 -21.91
CA ASP A 5 8.72 -9.64 -20.50
C ASP A 5 7.63 -8.56 -20.45
N ASP A 6 6.41 -8.94 -20.85
CA ASP A 6 5.18 -8.14 -20.74
C ASP A 6 4.85 -7.94 -19.26
N PHE A 7 5.56 -6.99 -18.65
CA PHE A 7 5.28 -6.51 -17.31
C PHE A 7 3.98 -5.69 -17.35
N VAL A 8 2.85 -6.39 -17.25
CA VAL A 8 1.53 -5.79 -17.07
C VAL A 8 1.53 -5.00 -15.76
N LYS A 9 1.11 -3.73 -15.84
CA LYS A 9 0.81 -2.82 -14.71
C LYS A 9 0.20 -3.62 -13.56
N PRO A 10 0.77 -3.66 -12.33
CA PRO A 10 0.04 -4.24 -11.21
C PRO A 10 -1.04 -3.25 -10.74
N GLN A 11 -1.97 -2.90 -11.63
CA GLN A 11 -3.32 -2.50 -11.19
C GLN A 11 -4.01 -3.68 -10.50
N TYR A 12 -3.56 -4.90 -10.77
CA TYR A 12 -3.99 -6.11 -10.10
C TYR A 12 -3.08 -6.46 -8.92
N VAL A 13 -3.53 -6.16 -7.70
CA VAL A 13 -2.97 -6.75 -6.49
C VAL A 13 -3.55 -8.17 -6.38
N PRO A 14 -2.74 -9.25 -6.38
CA PRO A 14 -3.25 -10.60 -6.25
C PRO A 14 -4.14 -10.74 -5.03
N ALA A 15 -5.22 -11.53 -5.13
CA ALA A 15 -6.12 -11.78 -4.00
C ALA A 15 -5.37 -12.38 -2.77
N GLU A 16 -4.26 -13.09 -3.00
CA GLU A 16 -3.35 -13.56 -1.96
C GLU A 16 -2.27 -12.50 -1.63
N LEU A 17 -2.09 -12.20 -0.34
CA LEU A 17 -1.10 -11.20 0.13
C LEU A 17 0.36 -11.66 0.03
N ARG A 18 0.62 -12.96 -0.15
CA ARG A 18 1.98 -13.50 -0.19
C ARG A 18 2.28 -14.04 -1.58
N TYR A 19 3.08 -13.28 -2.31
CA TYR A 19 3.56 -13.61 -3.64
C TYR A 19 5.08 -13.47 -3.73
N CYS A 20 5.66 -14.15 -4.71
CA CYS A 20 7.08 -14.07 -4.97
C CYS A 20 7.47 -12.66 -5.41
N ASP A 21 8.43 -12.06 -4.71
CA ASP A 21 8.91 -10.70 -5.00
C ASP A 21 9.55 -10.58 -6.41
N ARG A 22 10.00 -11.70 -7.00
CA ARG A 22 10.51 -11.71 -8.39
C ARG A 22 9.43 -11.88 -9.45
N CYS A 23 8.57 -12.90 -9.30
CA CYS A 23 7.68 -13.32 -10.39
C CYS A 23 6.20 -13.02 -10.14
N GLY A 24 5.86 -12.41 -9.00
CA GLY A 24 4.48 -12.03 -8.66
C GLY A 24 3.55 -13.21 -8.39
N LEU A 25 4.02 -14.45 -8.51
CA LEU A 25 3.17 -15.63 -8.35
C LEU A 25 2.93 -15.91 -6.85
N PRO A 26 1.68 -16.19 -6.46
CA PRO A 26 1.37 -16.60 -5.09
C PRO A 26 1.95 -17.98 -4.78
N GLU A 27 1.97 -18.29 -3.49
CA GLU A 27 2.29 -19.64 -3.04
C GLU A 27 1.26 -20.64 -3.62
N ALA A 28 1.65 -21.86 -3.97
CA ALA A 28 0.72 -22.85 -4.55
C ALA A 28 1.11 -24.28 -4.14
N LYS A 29 0.24 -25.26 -4.40
CA LYS A 29 0.57 -26.68 -4.15
C LYS A 29 1.78 -27.04 -5.04
N GLY A 30 2.94 -27.27 -4.42
CA GLY A 30 4.23 -27.51 -5.10
C GLY A 30 5.16 -26.29 -5.20
N ARG A 31 4.69 -25.08 -4.89
CA ARG A 31 5.47 -23.83 -4.88
C ARG A 31 5.36 -23.19 -3.51
N LYS A 32 6.27 -23.54 -2.59
CA LYS A 32 6.37 -22.91 -1.27
C LYS A 32 7.21 -21.65 -1.34
N LEU A 33 6.68 -20.55 -0.82
CA LEU A 33 7.42 -19.28 -0.76
C LEU A 33 8.36 -19.31 0.45
N ARG A 34 9.62 -18.92 0.23
CA ARG A 34 10.67 -18.88 1.25
C ARG A 34 11.06 -17.44 1.52
N LYS A 35 11.10 -17.06 2.79
CA LYS A 35 11.60 -15.76 3.23
C LYS A 35 13.08 -15.63 2.89
N CYS A 36 13.52 -14.41 2.55
CA CYS A 36 14.94 -14.09 2.55
C CYS A 36 15.50 -14.34 3.95
N SER A 37 16.57 -15.13 4.07
CA SER A 37 17.13 -15.50 5.38
C SER A 37 17.81 -14.36 6.12
N ALA A 38 18.11 -13.25 5.44
CA ALA A 38 18.79 -12.10 6.03
C ALA A 38 17.81 -11.04 6.57
N CYS A 39 16.84 -10.61 5.77
CA CYS A 39 15.90 -9.56 6.18
C CYS A 39 14.51 -10.07 6.58
N ALA A 40 14.16 -11.31 6.21
CA ALA A 40 12.85 -11.94 6.41
C ALA A 40 11.61 -11.19 5.86
N SER A 41 11.80 -10.04 5.20
CA SER A 41 10.75 -9.13 4.76
C SER A 41 10.13 -9.50 3.42
N VAL A 42 10.90 -10.10 2.50
CA VAL A 42 10.43 -10.54 1.19
C VAL A 42 10.46 -12.06 1.07
N VAL A 43 9.63 -12.60 0.18
CA VAL A 43 9.54 -14.03 -0.09
C VAL A 43 9.76 -14.37 -1.56
N TYR A 44 10.33 -15.54 -1.83
CA TYR A 44 10.62 -16.04 -3.18
C TYR A 44 10.17 -17.48 -3.35
N CYS A 45 9.79 -17.90 -4.56
CA CYS A 45 9.49 -19.30 -4.86
C CYS A 45 10.67 -20.25 -4.60
N GLY A 46 11.90 -19.72 -4.68
CA GLY A 46 13.12 -20.49 -4.51
C GLY A 46 14.36 -19.64 -4.72
N LYS A 47 15.53 -20.29 -4.65
CA LYS A 47 16.84 -19.62 -4.80
C LYS A 47 17.02 -18.94 -6.15
N GLU A 48 16.39 -19.46 -7.21
CA GLU A 48 16.43 -18.86 -8.55
C GLU A 48 15.77 -17.49 -8.57
N CYS A 49 14.51 -17.40 -8.11
CA CYS A 49 13.80 -16.13 -7.98
C CYS A 49 14.54 -15.16 -7.05
N GLN A 50 15.09 -15.65 -5.94
CA GLN A 50 15.88 -14.82 -5.03
C GLN A 50 17.15 -14.26 -5.71
N ARG A 51 17.91 -15.10 -6.43
CA ARG A 51 19.12 -14.66 -7.16
C ARG A 51 18.79 -13.68 -8.28
N ALA A 52 17.71 -13.92 -9.03
CA ALA A 52 17.26 -13.03 -10.09
C ALA A 52 16.80 -11.67 -9.54
N ALA A 53 16.14 -11.64 -8.37
CA ALA A 53 15.80 -10.40 -7.68
C ALA A 53 16.97 -9.77 -6.91
N TRP A 54 18.06 -10.52 -6.64
CA TRP A 54 19.13 -10.12 -5.72
C TRP A 54 19.78 -8.79 -6.09
N GLY A 55 19.95 -8.51 -7.39
CA GLY A 55 20.48 -7.22 -7.86
C GLY A 55 19.74 -6.02 -7.29
N LYS A 56 18.40 -6.11 -7.17
CA LYS A 56 17.51 -5.10 -6.58
C LYS A 56 17.40 -5.29 -5.07
N HIS A 57 17.12 -6.51 -4.62
CA HIS A 57 16.84 -6.80 -3.22
C HIS A 57 18.03 -6.57 -2.27
N LYS A 58 19.27 -6.81 -2.71
CA LYS A 58 20.47 -6.67 -1.85
C LYS A 58 20.62 -5.28 -1.25
N LEU A 59 20.06 -4.26 -1.92
CA LEU A 59 20.09 -2.88 -1.48
C LEU A 59 19.19 -2.71 -0.25
N ILE A 60 17.97 -3.23 -0.28
CA ILE A 60 17.04 -3.12 0.87
C ILE A 60 17.25 -4.22 1.93
N CYS A 61 17.89 -5.34 1.57
CA CYS A 61 18.14 -6.45 2.48
C CYS A 61 19.08 -6.10 3.64
N ARG A 62 19.97 -5.10 3.46
CA ARG A 62 21.00 -4.69 4.43
C ARG A 62 20.52 -3.68 5.47
N VAL A 63 19.34 -3.07 5.27
CA VAL A 63 18.73 -2.10 6.21
C VAL A 63 18.49 -2.72 7.60
N MET A 64 18.40 -4.06 7.67
CA MET A 64 18.06 -4.79 8.89
C MET A 64 19.24 -5.27 9.75
N ASP A 65 20.48 -4.89 9.43
CA ASP A 65 21.60 -4.95 10.41
C ASP A 65 21.42 -3.80 11.43
N GLY A 66 20.29 -3.84 12.13
CA GLY A 66 19.93 -2.91 13.18
C GLY A 66 20.83 -3.08 14.39
N ASP A 67 21.05 -1.99 15.11
CA ASP A 67 21.66 -2.03 16.43
C ASP A 67 20.85 -2.97 17.34
N LYS A 68 21.52 -3.93 18.00
CA LYS A 68 20.86 -4.94 18.84
C LYS A 68 20.01 -4.29 19.94
N GLU A 69 20.43 -3.15 20.46
CA GLU A 69 19.70 -2.42 21.49
C GLU A 69 18.38 -1.83 20.96
N VAL A 70 18.39 -1.35 19.71
CA VAL A 70 17.19 -0.86 19.01
C VAL A 70 16.22 -2.02 18.75
N LEU A 71 16.72 -3.17 18.30
CA LEU A 71 15.91 -4.36 18.07
C LEU A 71 15.25 -4.87 19.36
N GLN A 72 16.00 -4.91 20.48
CA GLN A 72 15.46 -5.30 21.79
C GLN A 72 14.39 -4.33 22.31
N THR A 73 14.64 -3.02 22.17
CA THR A 73 13.69 -1.99 22.57
C THR A 73 12.41 -2.06 21.74
N MET A 74 12.54 -2.30 20.43
CA MET A 74 11.41 -2.51 19.54
C MET A 74 10.62 -3.77 19.93
N ASP A 75 11.30 -4.90 20.16
CA ASP A 75 10.68 -6.16 20.60
C ASP A 75 9.85 -5.96 21.89
N ALA A 76 10.39 -5.23 22.88
CA ALA A 76 9.67 -4.92 24.09
C ALA A 76 8.41 -4.06 23.83
N LYS A 77 8.49 -3.07 22.94
CA LYS A 77 7.35 -2.22 22.55
C LYS A 77 6.26 -3.04 21.85
N VAL A 78 6.62 -3.85 20.85
CA VAL A 78 5.64 -4.60 20.04
C VAL A 78 5.02 -5.78 20.80
N ARG A 79 5.72 -6.36 21.78
CA ARG A 79 5.13 -7.36 22.71
C ARG A 79 3.95 -6.80 23.49
N ARG A 80 4.02 -5.54 23.92
CA ARG A 80 2.88 -4.87 24.59
C ARG A 80 1.68 -4.69 23.66
N LEU A 81 1.92 -4.62 22.35
CA LEU A 81 0.88 -4.56 21.33
C LEU A 81 0.35 -5.94 20.93
N GLY A 82 0.90 -7.02 21.49
CA GLY A 82 0.51 -8.42 21.27
C GLY A 82 1.24 -9.12 20.13
N PHE A 83 2.43 -8.66 19.75
CA PHE A 83 3.28 -9.34 18.76
C PHE A 83 4.40 -10.14 19.41
N GLN A 84 4.80 -11.25 18.78
CA GLN A 84 5.85 -12.12 19.33
C GLN A 84 7.26 -11.53 19.16
N SER A 85 7.47 -10.78 18.06
CA SER A 85 8.74 -10.14 17.69
C SER A 85 8.50 -8.91 16.82
N GLY A 86 9.53 -8.10 16.65
CA GLY A 86 9.59 -7.01 15.69
C GLY A 86 9.38 -7.48 14.26
N GLU A 87 9.92 -8.65 13.88
CA GLU A 87 9.69 -9.23 12.55
C GLU A 87 8.19 -9.50 12.30
N ALA A 88 7.49 -10.07 13.28
CA ALA A 88 6.05 -10.31 13.16
C ALA A 88 5.26 -8.99 13.05
N PHE A 89 5.73 -7.94 13.72
CA PHE A 89 5.16 -6.60 13.61
C PHE A 89 5.39 -5.99 12.23
N SER A 90 6.64 -6.01 11.72
CA SER A 90 6.99 -5.53 10.39
C SER A 90 6.19 -6.25 9.30
N GLN A 91 6.05 -7.57 9.39
CA GLN A 91 5.23 -8.33 8.44
C GLN A 91 3.76 -7.89 8.50
N ALA A 92 3.19 -7.70 9.69
CA ALA A 92 1.81 -7.24 9.79
C ALA A 92 1.61 -5.81 9.25
N LEU A 93 2.62 -4.94 9.40
CA LEU A 93 2.61 -3.61 8.79
C LEU A 93 2.63 -3.70 7.26
N LEU A 94 3.51 -4.52 6.69
CA LEU A 94 3.57 -4.74 5.24
C LEU A 94 2.27 -5.37 4.70
N ASP A 95 1.72 -6.36 5.39
CA ASP A 95 0.44 -6.99 5.03
C ASP A 95 -0.72 -5.97 5.10
N PHE A 96 -0.69 -5.05 6.06
CA PHE A 96 -1.69 -3.98 6.18
C PHE A 96 -1.55 -2.93 5.07
N ILE A 97 -0.33 -2.52 4.74
CA ILE A 97 -0.06 -1.61 3.62
C ILE A 97 -0.54 -2.27 2.32
N ASP A 98 -0.19 -3.54 2.07
CA ASP A 98 -0.62 -4.27 0.88
C ASP A 98 -2.14 -4.43 0.81
N ALA A 99 -2.79 -4.78 1.92
CA ALA A 99 -4.24 -4.91 2.02
C ALA A 99 -4.94 -3.65 1.50
N HIS A 100 -4.38 -2.47 1.79
CA HIS A 100 -4.95 -1.15 1.54
C HIS A 100 -4.23 -0.33 0.47
N THR A 101 -3.30 -0.91 -0.31
CA THR A 101 -2.46 -0.18 -1.27
C THR A 101 -3.27 0.70 -2.22
N TRP A 102 -4.38 0.18 -2.74
CA TRP A 102 -5.22 0.95 -3.66
C TRP A 102 -5.75 2.23 -2.99
N ALA A 103 -6.26 2.14 -1.76
CA ALA A 103 -6.78 3.29 -1.03
C ALA A 103 -5.65 4.29 -0.70
N PHE A 104 -4.47 3.81 -0.33
CA PHE A 104 -3.31 4.68 -0.06
C PHE A 104 -2.80 5.43 -1.30
N GLU A 105 -2.77 4.76 -2.46
CA GLU A 105 -2.42 5.40 -3.73
C GLU A 105 -3.42 6.50 -4.08
N ARG A 106 -4.73 6.22 -4.00
CA ARG A 106 -5.78 7.20 -4.32
C ARG A 106 -5.80 8.36 -3.35
N LEU A 107 -5.59 8.12 -2.05
CA LEU A 107 -5.40 9.18 -1.05
C LEU A 107 -4.21 10.06 -1.39
N THR A 108 -3.12 9.46 -1.85
CA THR A 108 -1.92 10.20 -2.28
C THR A 108 -2.23 11.08 -3.49
N SER A 109 -2.82 10.54 -4.56
CA SER A 109 -3.23 11.31 -5.73
C SER A 109 -4.19 12.45 -5.37
N ALA A 110 -5.21 12.17 -4.55
CA ALA A 110 -6.20 13.18 -4.13
C ALA A 110 -5.57 14.32 -3.32
N HIS A 111 -4.65 14.01 -2.40
CA HIS A 111 -3.94 15.02 -1.62
C HIS A 111 -3.07 15.92 -2.53
N ILE A 112 -2.39 15.33 -3.50
CA ILE A 112 -1.54 16.06 -4.45
C ILE A 112 -2.38 16.99 -5.33
N LEU A 113 -3.50 16.50 -5.85
CA LEU A 113 -4.43 17.31 -6.65
C LEU A 113 -5.05 18.43 -5.82
N HIS A 114 -5.36 18.18 -4.55
CA HIS A 114 -5.85 19.21 -3.64
C HIS A 114 -4.84 20.36 -3.44
N MET A 115 -3.54 20.07 -3.51
CA MET A 115 -2.48 21.08 -3.42
C MET A 115 -2.15 21.78 -4.75
N GLY A 116 -2.94 21.58 -5.80
CA GLY A 116 -2.68 22.15 -7.12
C GLY A 116 -1.97 21.21 -8.09
N GLY A 117 -1.92 19.92 -7.79
CA GLY A 117 -1.41 18.88 -8.67
C GLY A 117 0.09 18.61 -8.54
N ILE A 118 0.60 17.73 -9.41
CA ILE A 118 1.95 17.18 -9.30
C ILE A 118 3.07 18.23 -9.41
N ASP A 119 2.80 19.35 -10.11
CA ASP A 119 3.77 20.43 -10.26
C ASP A 119 4.04 21.15 -8.93
N ALA A 120 3.07 21.17 -8.00
CA ALA A 120 3.24 21.73 -6.66
C ALA A 120 4.25 20.95 -5.79
N LEU A 121 4.62 19.74 -6.19
CA LEU A 121 5.58 18.90 -5.47
C LEU A 121 7.03 19.04 -5.92
N ARG A 122 7.32 19.75 -7.02
CA ARG A 122 8.66 19.77 -7.61
C ARG A 122 9.69 20.47 -6.74
N GLU A 123 9.36 21.65 -6.21
CA GLU A 123 10.34 22.48 -5.50
C GLU A 123 9.76 23.04 -4.18
N PRO A 124 10.37 22.70 -3.01
CA PRO A 124 11.30 21.59 -2.83
C PRO A 124 10.59 20.23 -3.04
N PRO A 125 11.34 19.14 -3.32
CA PRO A 125 10.81 17.78 -3.33
C PRO A 125 10.09 17.47 -2.02
N LYS A 126 8.95 16.78 -2.11
CA LYS A 126 8.10 16.47 -0.97
C LYS A 126 7.86 14.97 -0.82
N LEU A 127 7.50 14.55 0.38
CA LEU A 127 7.01 13.21 0.69
C LEU A 127 5.65 13.29 1.37
N VAL A 128 4.88 12.22 1.25
CA VAL A 128 3.62 12.03 1.98
C VAL A 128 3.93 11.17 3.20
N GLU A 129 3.59 11.64 4.39
CA GLU A 129 3.69 10.88 5.64
C GLU A 129 2.30 10.38 6.01
N ILE A 130 2.17 9.09 6.31
CA ILE A 130 0.97 8.44 6.81
C ILE A 130 1.29 7.93 8.21
N VAL A 131 0.59 8.48 9.19
CA VAL A 131 0.75 8.09 10.59
C VAL A 131 -0.27 7.02 10.92
N LEU A 132 0.24 5.86 11.30
CA LEU A 132 -0.54 4.68 11.67
C LEU A 132 -0.49 4.48 13.18
N ARG A 133 -1.58 3.98 13.76
CA ARG A 133 -1.59 3.43 15.11
C ARG A 133 -1.92 1.96 15.05
N CYS A 134 -1.15 1.16 15.77
CA CYS A 134 -1.40 -0.27 15.87
C CYS A 134 -2.63 -0.54 16.74
N ARG A 135 -3.50 -1.47 16.32
CA ARG A 135 -4.58 -2.01 17.13
C ARG A 135 -4.06 -3.19 17.94
N PRO A 136 -3.98 -3.10 19.28
CA PRO A 136 -3.52 -4.21 20.10
C PRO A 136 -4.42 -5.44 19.93
N SER A 137 -3.81 -6.62 19.83
CA SER A 137 -4.54 -7.88 19.73
C SER A 137 -3.66 -9.02 20.21
N TYR A 138 -4.19 -9.92 21.04
CA TYR A 138 -3.43 -11.08 21.53
C TYR A 138 -3.72 -12.35 20.71
N LYS A 139 -4.43 -12.22 19.58
CA LYS A 139 -4.57 -13.31 18.62
C LYS A 139 -3.26 -13.49 17.88
N VAL A 140 -2.79 -14.74 17.79
CA VAL A 140 -1.57 -15.10 17.04
C VAL A 140 -1.71 -14.71 15.57
N GLU A 141 -2.89 -14.90 15.02
CA GLU A 141 -3.21 -14.51 13.65
C GLU A 141 -4.00 -13.20 13.64
N ARG A 142 -3.55 -12.25 12.80
CA ARG A 142 -4.18 -10.95 12.65
C ARG A 142 -4.70 -10.75 11.24
N ASN A 143 -5.89 -10.16 11.15
CA ASN A 143 -6.47 -9.80 9.87
C ASN A 143 -5.66 -8.63 9.27
N PRO A 144 -5.12 -8.78 8.04
CA PRO A 144 -4.37 -7.75 7.34
C PRO A 144 -5.15 -6.44 7.17
N ALA A 145 -6.47 -6.48 7.07
CA ALA A 145 -7.29 -5.28 6.91
C ALA A 145 -7.40 -4.42 8.19
N SER A 146 -7.08 -4.96 9.36
CA SER A 146 -7.49 -4.37 10.64
C SER A 146 -6.39 -4.29 11.69
N ALA A 147 -5.13 -4.56 11.34
CA ALA A 147 -4.02 -4.53 12.30
C ALA A 147 -3.63 -3.11 12.75
N PHE A 148 -3.94 -2.10 11.93
CA PHE A 148 -3.65 -0.70 12.18
C PHE A 148 -4.83 0.18 11.78
N HIS A 149 -4.79 1.45 12.14
CA HIS A 149 -5.65 2.49 11.59
C HIS A 149 -4.84 3.76 11.33
N VAL A 150 -5.28 4.54 10.34
CA VAL A 150 -4.68 5.83 9.99
C VAL A 150 -5.17 6.87 10.99
N ILE A 151 -4.23 7.58 11.61
CA ILE A 151 -4.50 8.66 12.57
C ILE A 151 -4.06 10.03 12.07
N GLY A 152 -3.34 10.08 10.95
CA GLY A 152 -2.88 11.32 10.36
C GLY A 152 -2.24 11.11 8.99
N GLN A 153 -2.26 12.15 8.19
CA GLN A 153 -1.55 12.25 6.93
C GLN A 153 -1.00 13.67 6.78
N GLY A 154 0.19 13.81 6.20
CA GLY A 154 0.77 15.12 5.89
C GLY A 154 1.67 15.07 4.68
N ILE A 155 1.92 16.24 4.07
CA ILE A 155 2.94 16.40 3.05
C ILE A 155 4.05 17.29 3.62
N HIS A 156 5.29 16.81 3.51
CA HIS A 156 6.45 17.46 4.09
C HIS A 156 7.55 17.61 3.06
N PRO A 157 8.38 18.68 3.14
CA PRO A 157 9.63 18.72 2.40
C PRO A 157 10.44 17.45 2.70
N LEU A 158 10.97 16.81 1.66
CA LEU A 158 11.78 15.61 1.81
C LEU A 158 12.98 15.87 2.73
N SER A 159 13.62 17.04 2.59
CA SER A 159 14.72 17.48 3.45
C SER A 159 14.35 17.45 4.94
N ALA A 160 13.14 17.85 5.31
CA ALA A 160 12.68 17.83 6.69
C ALA A 160 12.65 16.40 7.25
N HIS A 161 12.31 15.40 6.45
CA HIS A 161 12.38 14.00 6.86
C HIS A 161 13.81 13.47 6.94
N LEU A 162 14.65 13.79 5.95
CA LEU A 162 16.05 13.34 5.90
C LEU A 162 16.85 13.84 7.13
N CYS A 163 16.50 14.98 7.69
CA CYS A 163 17.11 15.50 8.93
C CYS A 163 16.57 14.88 10.23
N ARG A 164 15.42 14.17 10.22
CA ARG A 164 14.78 13.67 11.46
C ARG A 164 15.44 12.44 12.06
N HIS A 165 16.15 11.64 11.27
CA HIS A 165 16.71 10.38 11.73
C HIS A 165 18.12 10.14 11.16
N PRO A 166 19.11 9.69 11.96
CA PRO A 166 20.50 9.50 11.49
C PRO A 166 20.65 8.60 10.27
N LYS A 167 19.78 7.58 10.15
CA LYS A 167 19.76 6.65 9.00
C LYS A 167 18.82 7.08 7.86
N ALA A 168 18.07 8.18 7.97
CA ALA A 168 17.11 8.55 6.93
C ALA A 168 17.78 8.86 5.59
N GLN A 169 18.90 9.60 5.61
CA GLN A 169 19.71 9.87 4.42
C GLN A 169 20.26 8.58 3.80
N GLU A 170 20.87 7.72 4.61
CA GLU A 170 21.41 6.43 4.14
C GLU A 170 20.33 5.54 3.52
N ASN A 171 19.17 5.41 4.19
CA ASN A 171 18.03 4.65 3.68
C ASN A 171 17.49 5.24 2.37
N TRP A 172 17.43 6.57 2.27
CA TRP A 172 17.04 7.25 1.05
C TRP A 172 18.02 6.94 -0.08
N ASP A 173 19.33 7.07 0.14
CA ASP A 173 20.35 6.84 -0.88
C ASP A 173 20.36 5.37 -1.34
N MET A 174 20.23 4.44 -0.40
CA MET A 174 20.17 3.00 -0.68
C MET A 174 18.93 2.60 -1.49
N ALA A 175 17.82 3.31 -1.34
CA ALA A 175 16.62 3.12 -2.15
C ALA A 175 16.68 3.77 -3.55
N ALA A 176 17.78 4.45 -3.92
CA ALA A 176 17.89 5.15 -5.21
C ALA A 176 17.69 4.24 -6.43
N ALA A 177 18.35 3.08 -6.46
CA ALA A 177 18.19 2.15 -7.58
C ALA A 177 16.79 1.53 -7.61
N THR A 178 16.13 1.35 -6.45
CA THR A 178 14.73 0.89 -6.39
C THR A 178 13.81 1.95 -7.01
N ARG A 179 13.99 3.22 -6.65
CA ARG A 179 13.22 4.34 -7.23
C ARG A 179 13.43 4.43 -8.74
N GLU A 180 14.67 4.43 -9.20
CA GLU A 180 15.00 4.51 -10.62
C GLU A 180 14.43 3.34 -11.42
N ASN A 181 14.60 2.10 -10.93
CA ASN A 181 14.05 0.92 -11.60
C ASN A 181 12.52 0.95 -11.65
N THR A 182 11.87 1.38 -10.57
CA THR A 182 10.41 1.51 -10.52
C THR A 182 9.95 2.59 -11.50
N HIS A 183 10.64 3.73 -11.54
CA HIS A 183 10.33 4.80 -12.48
C HIS A 183 10.46 4.33 -13.92
N ASN A 184 11.56 3.67 -14.25
CA ASN A 184 11.82 3.10 -15.58
C ASN A 184 10.77 2.04 -15.96
N THR A 185 10.23 1.31 -14.99
CA THR A 185 9.14 0.35 -15.22
C THR A 185 7.87 1.09 -15.68
N TYR A 186 7.49 2.17 -15.00
CA TYR A 186 6.33 2.98 -15.40
C TYR A 186 6.55 3.73 -16.72
N VAL A 187 7.76 4.22 -17.00
CA VAL A 187 8.10 4.82 -18.30
C VAL A 187 7.94 3.80 -19.43
N LYS A 188 8.42 2.56 -19.24
CA LYS A 188 8.29 1.48 -20.24
C LYS A 188 6.84 1.06 -20.50
N MET A 189 5.95 1.22 -19.53
CA MET A 189 4.51 0.98 -19.73
C MET A 189 3.87 1.97 -20.70
N GLY A 190 4.52 3.11 -20.99
CA GLY A 190 4.13 4.00 -22.08
C GLY A 190 2.87 4.84 -21.83
N ASP A 191 2.43 4.97 -20.58
CA ASP A 191 1.32 5.87 -20.23
C ASP A 191 1.78 7.33 -20.38
N PRO A 192 1.23 8.10 -21.34
CA PRO A 192 1.70 9.45 -21.62
C PRO A 192 1.39 10.45 -20.49
N THR A 193 0.54 10.06 -19.54
CA THR A 193 0.16 10.90 -18.40
C THR A 193 1.07 10.69 -17.20
N TYR A 194 1.90 9.64 -17.18
CA TYR A 194 2.82 9.39 -16.08
C TYR A 194 3.85 10.52 -15.94
N VAL A 195 4.09 10.96 -14.70
CA VAL A 195 5.02 12.05 -14.40
C VAL A 195 6.19 11.58 -13.55
N CYS A 196 5.92 11.01 -12.38
CA CYS A 196 6.97 10.62 -11.45
C CYS A 196 6.49 9.61 -10.39
N LEU A 197 7.40 9.25 -9.49
CA LEU A 197 7.09 8.54 -8.26
C LEU A 197 7.13 9.50 -7.08
N ILE A 198 6.14 9.43 -6.19
CA ILE A 198 6.15 10.16 -4.93
C ILE A 198 6.45 9.20 -3.77
N PRO A 199 7.41 9.56 -2.89
CA PRO A 199 7.68 8.79 -1.68
C PRO A 199 6.53 8.94 -0.68
N VAL A 200 6.05 7.80 -0.18
CA VAL A 200 5.09 7.69 0.90
C VAL A 200 5.73 6.98 2.08
N MET A 201 5.81 7.67 3.21
CA MET A 201 6.36 7.20 4.46
C MET A 201 5.24 6.76 5.40
N TYR A 202 5.22 5.49 5.76
CA TYR A 202 4.38 4.97 6.82
C TYR A 202 5.15 5.02 8.14
N VAL A 203 4.61 5.71 9.13
CA VAL A 203 5.19 5.82 10.47
C VAL A 203 4.20 5.27 11.47
N VAL A 204 4.66 4.38 12.37
CA VAL A 204 3.77 3.83 13.40
C VAL A 204 3.96 4.55 14.73
N GLU A 205 2.90 5.17 15.23
CA GLU A 205 2.90 5.86 16.52
C GLU A 205 3.31 4.91 17.66
N GLY A 206 4.24 5.37 18.51
CA GLY A 206 4.70 4.62 19.68
C GLY A 206 5.68 3.47 19.39
N VAL A 207 5.97 3.17 18.11
CA VAL A 207 6.95 2.15 17.70
C VAL A 207 7.94 2.79 16.73
N SER A 208 9.23 2.61 16.97
CA SER A 208 10.29 3.21 16.14
C SER A 208 10.51 2.41 14.85
N ILE A 209 9.46 2.30 14.03
CA ILE A 209 9.45 1.60 12.75
C ILE A 209 8.76 2.46 11.69
N SER A 210 9.31 2.44 10.48
CA SER A 210 8.75 3.13 9.33
C SER A 210 9.04 2.37 8.04
N GLU A 211 8.11 2.45 7.09
CA GLU A 211 8.26 1.85 5.76
C GLU A 211 8.12 2.93 4.69
N MET A 212 8.93 2.84 3.63
CA MET A 212 8.89 3.78 2.50
C MET A 212 8.42 3.05 1.24
N PHE A 213 7.35 3.56 0.63
CA PHE A 213 6.85 3.12 -0.67
C PHE A 213 6.90 4.26 -1.68
N PHE A 214 6.81 3.92 -2.97
CA PHE A 214 6.84 4.89 -4.05
C PHE A 214 5.61 4.69 -4.93
N TYR A 215 4.70 5.66 -4.93
CA TYR A 215 3.48 5.57 -5.73
C TYR A 215 3.62 6.37 -7.03
N PRO A 216 3.21 5.78 -8.17
CA PRO A 216 3.19 6.49 -9.44
C PRO A 216 2.20 7.64 -9.39
N GLN A 217 2.56 8.75 -10.01
CA GLN A 217 1.73 9.93 -10.13
C GLN A 217 1.55 10.29 -11.59
N TYR A 218 0.32 10.66 -11.92
CA TYR A 218 -0.13 10.94 -13.27
C TYR A 218 -0.63 12.38 -13.35
N ARG A 219 -0.48 12.98 -14.53
CA ARG A 219 -1.03 14.31 -14.81
C ARG A 219 -2.53 14.17 -14.99
N TRP A 220 -3.27 15.02 -14.29
CA TRP A 220 -4.69 15.21 -14.53
C TRP A 220 -4.92 15.70 -15.96
N THR A 221 -5.69 14.97 -16.75
CA THR A 221 -5.86 15.23 -18.19
C THR A 221 -7.10 16.03 -18.53
N HIS A 222 -8.04 16.22 -17.60
CA HIS A 222 -9.19 17.08 -17.85
C HIS A 222 -8.79 18.56 -17.85
N PRO A 223 -9.40 19.40 -18.71
CA PRO A 223 -9.07 20.83 -18.82
C PRO A 223 -9.29 21.61 -17.51
N GLU A 224 -10.28 21.19 -16.74
CA GLU A 224 -10.62 21.78 -15.45
C GLU A 224 -10.04 20.91 -14.32
N PRO A 225 -9.53 21.52 -13.23
CA PRO A 225 -9.08 20.76 -12.07
C PRO A 225 -10.22 19.92 -11.49
N PRO A 226 -9.92 18.78 -10.84
CA PRO A 226 -10.95 17.97 -10.21
C PRO A 226 -11.73 18.82 -9.17
N PRO A 227 -13.07 18.73 -9.14
CA PRO A 227 -13.86 19.47 -8.18
C PRO A 227 -13.42 19.18 -6.74
N LYS A 228 -13.34 20.21 -5.89
CA LYS A 228 -13.00 20.03 -4.47
C LYS A 228 -13.91 19.02 -3.74
N PRO A 229 -15.24 19.00 -3.98
CA PRO A 229 -16.12 17.98 -3.40
C PRO A 229 -15.71 16.56 -3.79
N LEU A 230 -15.39 16.32 -5.07
CA LEU A 230 -14.91 15.02 -5.54
C LEU A 230 -13.66 14.58 -4.78
N LEU A 231 -12.68 15.48 -4.62
CA LEU A 231 -11.47 15.17 -3.85
C LEU A 231 -11.81 14.82 -2.39
N SER A 232 -12.73 15.57 -1.77
CA SER A 232 -13.22 15.30 -0.40
C SER A 232 -13.85 13.91 -0.30
N ASP A 233 -14.65 13.52 -1.29
CA ASP A 233 -15.30 12.21 -1.33
C ASP A 233 -14.27 11.08 -1.49
N VAL A 234 -13.20 11.29 -2.28
CA VAL A 234 -12.09 10.33 -2.38
C VAL A 234 -11.42 10.14 -1.01
N PHE A 235 -11.17 11.23 -0.28
CA PHE A 235 -10.63 11.17 1.08
C PHE A 235 -11.54 10.37 2.00
N THR A 236 -12.83 10.70 2.04
CA THR A 236 -13.82 10.01 2.88
C THR A 236 -13.89 8.52 2.55
N LEU A 237 -14.01 8.13 1.27
CA LEU A 237 -14.09 6.73 0.88
C LEU A 237 -12.82 5.96 1.26
N CYS A 238 -11.64 6.49 0.93
CA CYS A 238 -10.39 5.76 1.10
C CYS A 238 -9.97 5.69 2.58
N SER A 239 -10.09 6.80 3.33
CA SER A 239 -9.82 6.80 4.77
C SER A 239 -10.77 5.87 5.51
N SER A 240 -12.06 5.87 5.15
CA SER A 240 -13.04 4.97 5.76
C SER A 240 -12.79 3.51 5.40
N SER A 241 -12.45 3.20 4.15
CA SER A 241 -12.05 1.84 3.73
C SER A 241 -10.94 1.28 4.61
N ILE A 242 -9.93 2.10 4.89
CA ILE A 242 -8.79 1.70 5.72
C ILE A 242 -9.21 1.51 7.18
N ASN A 243 -9.85 2.52 7.76
CA ASN A 243 -10.14 2.57 9.19
C ASN A 243 -11.29 1.63 9.60
N GLU A 244 -12.26 1.42 8.73
CA GLU A 244 -13.37 0.48 8.96
C GLU A 244 -13.08 -0.92 8.41
N SER A 245 -11.89 -1.16 7.85
CA SER A 245 -11.42 -2.49 7.46
C SER A 245 -12.24 -3.16 6.34
N PHE A 246 -12.64 -2.39 5.31
CA PHE A 246 -13.19 -2.90 4.05
C PHE A 246 -12.26 -2.63 2.85
N PRO A 247 -11.08 -3.27 2.75
CA PRO A 247 -10.09 -2.90 1.75
C PRO A 247 -10.63 -2.92 0.32
N LEU A 248 -10.37 -1.83 -0.40
CA LEU A 248 -10.72 -1.64 -1.81
C LEU A 248 -9.67 -2.32 -2.71
N ARG A 249 -10.11 -3.19 -3.63
CA ARG A 249 -9.22 -3.83 -4.62
C ARG A 249 -9.88 -3.91 -5.99
N VAL A 250 -9.03 -3.87 -7.02
CA VAL A 250 -9.45 -4.08 -8.42
C VAL A 250 -9.68 -5.56 -8.66
N THR A 251 -10.86 -5.93 -9.12
CA THR A 251 -11.18 -7.32 -9.46
C THR A 251 -10.73 -7.65 -10.89
N GLN A 252 -10.25 -8.89 -11.13
CA GLN A 252 -9.79 -9.30 -12.46
C GLN A 252 -10.88 -9.23 -13.52
N ASP A 253 -12.09 -9.66 -13.15
CA ASP A 253 -13.17 -9.92 -14.12
C ASP A 253 -13.76 -8.62 -14.66
N THR A 254 -14.05 -7.65 -13.77
CA THR A 254 -14.73 -6.40 -14.15
C THR A 254 -13.79 -5.21 -14.28
N ARG A 255 -12.50 -5.35 -13.87
CA ARG A 255 -11.53 -4.27 -13.68
C ARG A 255 -12.04 -3.10 -12.83
N SER A 256 -13.13 -3.30 -12.10
CA SER A 256 -13.69 -2.31 -11.18
C SER A 256 -13.05 -2.47 -9.81
N VAL A 257 -12.94 -1.36 -9.08
CA VAL A 257 -12.58 -1.40 -7.66
C VAL A 257 -13.82 -1.76 -6.85
N LEU A 258 -13.71 -2.77 -5.99
CA LEU A 258 -14.78 -3.19 -5.08
C LEU A 258 -14.25 -3.22 -3.64
N PRO A 259 -15.13 -3.00 -2.64
CA PRO A 259 -14.80 -3.27 -1.25
C PRO A 259 -14.86 -4.76 -0.98
N GLY A 260 -13.96 -5.24 -0.13
CA GLY A 260 -13.87 -6.65 0.21
C GLY A 260 -13.50 -6.88 1.66
N LYS A 261 -13.26 -8.15 1.96
CA LYS A 261 -12.77 -8.62 3.26
C LYS A 261 -11.70 -9.67 3.06
N PHE A 262 -10.77 -9.75 3.99
CA PHE A 262 -9.83 -10.87 4.03
C PHE A 262 -10.43 -12.03 4.81
N VAL A 263 -10.49 -13.19 4.15
CA VAL A 263 -10.89 -14.47 4.76
C VAL A 263 -9.71 -15.43 4.81
N ARG A 264 -9.82 -16.42 5.70
CA ARG A 264 -8.86 -17.53 5.74
C ARG A 264 -9.28 -18.62 4.77
N SER A 265 -8.44 -18.89 3.79
CA SER A 265 -8.57 -20.04 2.89
C SER A 265 -7.26 -20.81 2.88
N ARG A 266 -7.32 -22.11 3.23
CA ARG A 266 -6.15 -23.01 3.27
C ARG A 266 -4.94 -22.45 4.05
N GLY A 267 -5.19 -21.79 5.18
CA GLY A 267 -4.15 -21.20 6.04
C GLY A 267 -3.59 -19.87 5.54
N ARG A 268 -4.19 -19.25 4.52
CA ARG A 268 -3.76 -17.98 3.93
C ARG A 268 -4.84 -16.94 3.97
N TRP A 269 -4.43 -15.68 3.95
CA TRP A 269 -5.33 -14.55 3.77
C TRP A 269 -5.61 -14.38 2.28
N VAL A 270 -6.89 -14.44 1.95
CA VAL A 270 -7.42 -14.21 0.60
C VAL A 270 -8.43 -13.09 0.69
N TRP A 271 -8.26 -12.08 -0.16
CA TRP A 271 -9.26 -11.03 -0.31
C TRP A 271 -10.44 -11.56 -1.14
N GLU A 272 -11.65 -11.33 -0.66
CA GLU A 272 -12.89 -11.63 -1.36
C GLU A 272 -13.75 -10.35 -1.42
N PRO A 273 -14.36 -10.04 -2.57
CA PRO A 273 -15.25 -8.90 -2.68
C PRO A 273 -16.52 -9.11 -1.84
N LEU A 274 -17.09 -8.04 -1.29
CA LEU A 274 -18.35 -8.12 -0.53
C LEU A 274 -19.56 -8.38 -1.45
N PHE A 275 -19.45 -8.00 -2.72
CA PHE A 275 -20.44 -8.16 -3.78
C PHE A 275 -19.75 -8.11 -5.14
N SER A 276 -20.40 -8.54 -6.23
CA SER A 276 -19.76 -8.66 -7.55
C SER A 276 -19.64 -7.35 -8.33
N GLU A 277 -20.49 -6.37 -8.04
CA GLU A 277 -20.54 -5.06 -8.70
C GLU A 277 -21.32 -4.05 -7.85
N TRP A 278 -21.03 -2.76 -8.00
CA TRP A 278 -21.66 -1.70 -7.20
C TRP A 278 -23.18 -1.64 -7.31
N SER A 279 -23.76 -2.05 -8.46
CA SER A 279 -25.21 -2.13 -8.65
C SER A 279 -25.88 -3.15 -7.72
N HIS A 280 -25.15 -4.15 -7.23
CA HIS A 280 -25.63 -5.16 -6.29
C HIS A 280 -25.47 -4.76 -4.81
N PHE A 281 -24.82 -3.65 -4.52
CA PHE A 281 -24.76 -3.18 -3.14
C PHE A 281 -26.14 -2.66 -2.72
N ALA A 282 -26.70 -3.31 -1.72
CA ALA A 282 -27.83 -2.78 -0.96
C ALA A 282 -27.33 -2.45 0.45
N VAL A 283 -27.58 -1.23 0.90
CA VAL A 283 -27.09 -0.70 2.18
C VAL A 283 -27.41 -1.70 3.29
N ASP A 284 -28.65 -2.15 3.40
CA ASP A 284 -29.10 -3.04 4.48
C ASP A 284 -28.59 -4.49 4.40
N SER A 285 -28.07 -4.93 3.25
CA SER A 285 -27.64 -6.32 3.03
C SER A 285 -26.15 -6.50 2.77
N SER A 286 -25.37 -5.42 2.70
CA SER A 286 -23.92 -5.47 2.45
C SER A 286 -23.10 -6.18 3.53
N GLY A 287 -23.68 -6.39 4.72
CA GLY A 287 -23.04 -7.12 5.82
C GLY A 287 -21.83 -6.42 6.44
N HIS A 288 -21.55 -5.15 6.08
CA HIS A 288 -20.41 -4.40 6.58
C HIS A 288 -20.79 -2.98 7.00
N ARG A 289 -21.01 -2.77 8.30
CA ARG A 289 -21.51 -1.50 8.87
C ARG A 289 -20.67 -0.27 8.50
N GLY A 290 -19.34 -0.38 8.52
CA GLY A 290 -18.48 0.76 8.17
C GLY A 290 -18.68 1.25 6.72
N LEU A 291 -18.83 0.31 5.78
CA LEU A 291 -19.12 0.64 4.37
C LEU A 291 -20.52 1.26 4.23
N GLN A 292 -21.52 0.74 4.94
CA GLN A 292 -22.87 1.31 4.94
C GLN A 292 -22.85 2.78 5.36
N ASN A 293 -22.19 3.08 6.49
CA ASN A 293 -22.07 4.44 6.99
C ASN A 293 -21.31 5.35 6.01
N THR A 294 -20.22 4.84 5.42
CA THR A 294 -19.42 5.58 4.44
C THR A 294 -20.25 5.96 3.22
N VAL A 295 -21.03 5.02 2.67
CA VAL A 295 -21.86 5.29 1.49
C VAL A 295 -22.98 6.29 1.82
N LEU A 296 -23.55 6.24 3.02
CA LEU A 296 -24.54 7.22 3.47
C LEU A 296 -23.93 8.63 3.59
N GLU A 297 -22.70 8.73 4.10
CA GLU A 297 -21.98 10.00 4.21
C GLU A 297 -21.66 10.62 2.84
N LEU A 298 -21.37 9.78 1.84
CA LEU A 298 -21.11 10.18 0.45
C LEU A 298 -22.36 10.55 -0.35
N GLY A 299 -23.50 10.79 0.30
CA GLY A 299 -24.76 11.16 -0.36
C GLY A 299 -25.56 9.96 -0.91
N GLY A 300 -25.21 8.73 -0.52
CA GLY A 300 -25.94 7.52 -0.87
C GLY A 300 -25.57 6.93 -2.24
N MET A 301 -26.36 5.95 -2.68
CA MET A 301 -26.01 5.08 -3.82
C MET A 301 -25.97 5.76 -5.19
N ALA A 302 -26.70 6.87 -5.36
CA ALA A 302 -26.83 7.54 -6.66
C ALA A 302 -25.49 8.12 -7.16
N HIS A 303 -24.60 8.53 -6.25
CA HIS A 303 -23.33 9.19 -6.58
C HIS A 303 -22.14 8.22 -6.66
N LEU A 304 -22.31 6.99 -6.21
CA LEU A 304 -21.20 6.06 -6.01
C LEU A 304 -20.57 5.53 -7.31
N PRO A 305 -21.32 5.17 -8.37
CA PRO A 305 -20.71 4.73 -9.63
C PRO A 305 -19.87 5.83 -10.31
N GLU A 306 -20.36 7.07 -10.30
CA GLU A 306 -19.64 8.24 -10.83
C GLU A 306 -18.38 8.51 -10.02
N LEU A 307 -18.49 8.50 -8.70
CA LEU A 307 -17.36 8.65 -7.78
C LEU A 307 -16.31 7.57 -8.03
N ILE A 308 -16.70 6.30 -8.14
CA ILE A 308 -15.78 5.18 -8.37
C ILE A 308 -15.09 5.29 -9.74
N GLY A 309 -15.83 5.70 -10.78
CA GLY A 309 -15.25 5.99 -12.09
C GLY A 309 -14.22 7.12 -12.02
N ALA A 310 -14.57 8.22 -11.35
CA ALA A 310 -13.68 9.37 -11.17
C ALA A 310 -12.43 9.00 -10.35
N ILE A 311 -12.57 8.27 -9.24
CA ILE A 311 -11.44 7.82 -8.41
C ILE A 311 -10.52 6.87 -9.19
N SER A 312 -11.09 6.00 -10.02
CA SER A 312 -10.30 5.05 -10.80
C SER A 312 -9.43 5.75 -11.86
N GLY A 313 -9.78 6.99 -12.23
CA GLY A 313 -9.01 7.86 -13.12
C GLY A 313 -7.94 8.73 -12.44
N LEU A 314 -7.82 8.69 -11.10
CA LEU A 314 -6.81 9.41 -10.29
C LEU A 314 -5.52 8.62 -10.07
#